data_AF-A0A7V2U8M2-F1
#
_entry.id   AF-A0A7V2U8M2-F1
#
_cell.length_a   1.000
_cell.length_b   1.000
_cell.length_c   1.000
_cell.angle_alpha   90.00
_cell.angle_beta   90.00
_cell.angle_gamma   90.00
#
_symmetry.space_group_name_H-M   'P 1'
#
loop_
_entity.id
_entity.type
_entity.pdbx_description
1 polymer ?
#
loop_
_entity_poly.entity_id
_entity_poly.type
_entity_poly.pdbx_seq_one_letter_code
_entity_poly.pdbx_strand_id
1 'polypeptide(L)'
;MPRDRRLHLSVETQVQCVLEGLSGTPVEELCRRYTLSQSQYYRLRDRFLEGGKAGLVSSGRDGWCAVLEAALPERFPEGARGRGLKVASDNGSAFLSEHFQTFARNLEVELLRTRVRYPEGNGRCERLIRTIKEEEIWLNEYATLDEARARLGEFFEFYNAERIHSALGYASPR
;
A
#
# COMPACT_ATOMS: atom_id res chain seq x y z
N MET A 1 -3.33 27.99 -15.10
CA MET A 1 -3.25 26.65 -15.72
C MET A 1 -4.18 25.71 -14.95
N PRO A 2 -5.21 25.14 -15.59
CA PRO A 2 -6.17 24.29 -14.89
C PRO A 2 -5.47 23.03 -14.39
N ARG A 3 -5.66 22.75 -13.09
CA ARG A 3 -5.08 21.61 -12.36
C ARG A 3 -5.57 20.30 -12.97
N ASP A 4 -4.62 19.40 -13.19
CA ASP A 4 -4.75 18.02 -13.67
C ASP A 4 -6.00 17.34 -13.07
N ARG A 5 -7.04 17.21 -13.89
CA ARG A 5 -8.32 16.58 -13.50
C ARG A 5 -8.07 15.07 -13.49
N ARG A 6 -7.67 14.54 -12.34
CA ARG A 6 -7.35 13.12 -12.13
C ARG A 6 -8.49 12.23 -12.66
N LEU A 7 -8.24 11.56 -13.79
CA LEU A 7 -9.16 10.59 -14.36
C LEU A 7 -9.17 9.33 -13.50
N HIS A 8 -10.34 8.98 -12.98
CA HIS A 8 -10.61 7.73 -12.28
C HIS A 8 -11.16 6.73 -13.30
N LEU A 9 -10.32 6.26 -14.22
CA LEU A 9 -10.70 5.11 -15.05
C LEU A 9 -10.64 3.85 -14.18
N SER A 10 -11.70 3.04 -14.21
CA SER A 10 -11.71 1.74 -13.55
C SER A 10 -10.61 0.84 -14.13
N VAL A 11 -10.18 -0.17 -13.36
CA VAL A 11 -9.19 -1.15 -13.82
C VAL A 11 -9.65 -1.83 -15.10
N GLU A 12 -10.94 -2.14 -15.22
CA GLU A 12 -11.53 -2.75 -16.42
C GLU A 12 -11.42 -1.84 -17.63
N THR A 13 -11.71 -0.54 -17.48
CA THR A 13 -11.56 0.44 -18.55
C THR A 13 -10.09 0.65 -18.93
N GLN A 14 -9.16 0.57 -17.97
CA GLN A 14 -7.72 0.62 -18.26
C GLN A 14 -7.25 -0.61 -19.05
N VAL A 15 -7.68 -1.81 -18.65
CA VAL A 15 -7.38 -3.06 -19.37
C VAL A 15 -7.91 -2.97 -20.80
N GLN A 16 -9.17 -2.56 -20.96
CA GLN A 16 -9.80 -2.43 -22.27
C GLN A 16 -9.06 -1.44 -23.17
N CYS A 17 -8.69 -0.27 -22.64
CA CYS A 17 -7.92 0.75 -23.37
C CYS A 17 -6.56 0.21 -23.85
N VAL A 18 -5.84 -0.54 -23.00
CA VAL A 18 -4.55 -1.12 -23.37
C VAL A 18 -4.72 -2.23 -24.42
N LEU A 19 -5.71 -3.11 -24.27
CA LEU A 19 -5.97 -4.19 -25.23
C LEU A 19 -6.34 -3.65 -26.62
N GLU A 20 -7.17 -2.61 -26.71
CA GLU A 20 -7.50 -1.95 -27.98
C GLU A 20 -6.28 -1.35 -28.68
N GLY A 21 -5.36 -0.76 -27.90
CA GLY A 21 -4.11 -0.22 -28.42
C GLY A 21 -3.12 -1.29 -28.87
N LEU A 22 -3.01 -2.40 -28.14
CA LEU A 22 -2.22 -3.56 -28.56
C LEU A 22 -2.82 -4.24 -29.81
N SER A 23 -4.13 -4.13 -30.00
CA SER A 23 -4.85 -4.64 -31.19
C SER A 23 -4.74 -3.72 -32.41
N GLY A 24 -4.01 -2.59 -32.31
CA GLY A 24 -3.71 -1.71 -33.43
C GLY A 24 -4.53 -0.42 -33.51
N THR A 25 -5.34 -0.09 -32.49
CA THR A 25 -6.07 1.19 -32.44
C THR A 25 -5.08 2.35 -32.24
N PRO A 26 -5.15 3.44 -33.03
CA PRO A 26 -4.26 4.58 -32.85
C PRO A 26 -4.34 5.21 -31.45
N VAL A 27 -3.19 5.53 -30.87
CA VAL A 27 -3.11 6.09 -29.50
C VAL A 27 -3.88 7.40 -29.35
N GLU A 28 -3.92 8.23 -30.38
CA GLU A 28 -4.67 9.49 -30.38
C GLU A 28 -6.18 9.27 -30.28
N GLU A 29 -6.68 8.21 -30.89
CA GLU A 29 -8.09 7.82 -30.81
C GLU A 29 -8.43 7.28 -29.43
N LEU A 30 -7.56 6.44 -28.86
CA LEU A 30 -7.70 5.95 -27.48
C LEU A 30 -7.67 7.10 -26.46
N CYS A 31 -6.76 8.06 -26.65
CA CYS A 31 -6.66 9.24 -25.79
C CYS A 31 -7.94 10.08 -25.82
N ARG A 32 -8.56 10.26 -26.99
CA ARG A 32 -9.86 10.96 -27.10
C ARG A 32 -11.00 10.16 -26.47
N ARG A 33 -11.07 8.86 -26.74
CA ARG A 33 -12.16 7.97 -26.30
C ARG A 33 -12.17 7.76 -24.79
N TYR A 34 -11.00 7.47 -24.23
CA TYR A 34 -10.82 7.20 -22.79
C TYR A 34 -10.49 8.46 -21.99
N THR A 35 -10.51 9.63 -22.64
CA THR A 35 -10.14 10.93 -22.04
C THR A 35 -8.76 10.86 -21.36
N LEU A 36 -7.77 10.26 -22.01
CA LEU A 36 -6.40 10.12 -21.50
C LEU A 36 -5.43 11.03 -22.24
N SER A 37 -4.33 11.40 -21.59
CA SER A 37 -3.14 11.91 -22.31
C SER A 37 -2.31 10.75 -22.86
N GLN A 38 -1.51 11.00 -23.90
CA GLN A 38 -0.63 9.97 -24.47
C GLN A 38 0.33 9.40 -23.42
N SER A 39 0.86 10.24 -22.52
CA SER A 39 1.73 9.81 -21.43
C SER A 39 1.01 8.91 -20.41
N GLN A 40 -0.28 9.13 -20.16
CA GLN A 40 -1.07 8.24 -19.31
C GLN A 40 -1.29 6.89 -19.98
N TYR A 41 -1.60 6.86 -21.28
CA TYR A 41 -1.74 5.62 -22.05
C TYR A 41 -0.46 4.79 -22.02
N TYR A 42 0.70 5.37 -22.36
CA TYR A 42 1.95 4.62 -22.38
C TYR A 42 2.33 4.07 -21.01
N ARG A 43 2.11 4.84 -19.93
CA ARG A 43 2.33 4.36 -18.57
C ARG A 43 1.40 3.20 -18.19
N LEU A 44 0.14 3.23 -18.63
CA LEU A 44 -0.79 2.10 -18.43
C LEU A 44 -0.32 0.88 -19.22
N ARG A 45 0.02 1.05 -20.50
CA ARG A 45 0.52 -0.02 -21.36
C ARG A 45 1.77 -0.68 -20.76
N ASP A 46 2.76 0.10 -20.36
CA ASP A 46 4.02 -0.43 -19.85
C ASP A 46 3.78 -1.23 -18.55
N ARG A 47 2.97 -0.71 -17.63
CA ARG A 47 2.54 -1.44 -16.41
C ARG A 47 1.75 -2.72 -16.71
N PHE A 48 0.92 -2.72 -17.74
CA PHE A 48 0.19 -3.91 -18.17
C PHE A 48 1.10 -4.94 -18.84
N LEU A 49 2.09 -4.52 -19.62
CA LEU A 49 3.06 -5.43 -20.23
C LEU A 49 3.99 -6.05 -19.18
N GLU A 50 4.36 -5.30 -18.15
CA GLU A 50 5.21 -5.79 -17.04
C GLU A 50 4.47 -6.72 -16.07
N GLY A 51 3.20 -6.45 -15.76
CA GLY A 51 2.48 -7.13 -14.67
C GLY A 51 1.05 -7.57 -14.97
N GLY A 52 0.63 -7.55 -16.24
CA GLY A 52 -0.74 -7.85 -16.64
C GLY A 52 -1.78 -6.96 -15.95
N LYS A 53 -2.98 -7.51 -15.70
CA LYS A 53 -4.06 -6.81 -14.98
C LYS A 53 -3.61 -6.35 -13.57
N ALA A 54 -2.80 -7.14 -12.87
CA ALA A 54 -2.29 -6.80 -11.54
C ALA A 54 -1.38 -5.56 -11.57
N GLY A 55 -0.61 -5.39 -12.66
CA GLY A 55 0.20 -4.20 -12.91
C GLY A 55 -0.60 -2.91 -13.07
N LEU A 56 -1.87 -2.99 -13.47
CA LEU A 56 -2.78 -1.83 -13.60
C LEU A 56 -3.52 -1.51 -12.30
N VAL A 57 -3.89 -2.55 -11.54
CA VAL A 57 -4.48 -2.43 -10.19
C VAL A 57 -3.54 -1.64 -9.28
N SER A 58 -2.25 -1.97 -9.28
CA SER A 58 -1.22 -1.43 -8.39
C SER A 58 -0.78 0.03 -8.67
N SER A 59 -1.71 0.99 -8.79
CA SER A 59 -1.33 2.37 -8.52
C SER A 59 -1.03 2.43 -7.03
N GLY A 60 0.02 3.14 -6.57
CA GLY A 60 0.48 3.15 -5.16
C GLY A 60 -0.55 3.55 -4.08
N ARG A 61 -1.84 3.61 -4.41
CA ARG A 61 -3.02 3.67 -3.53
C ARG A 61 -3.51 2.29 -3.07
N ASP A 62 -3.16 1.21 -3.78
CA ASP A 62 -3.63 -0.16 -3.49
C ASP A 62 -2.73 -0.89 -2.48
N GLY A 63 -1.53 -0.36 -2.22
CA GLY A 63 -0.58 -0.96 -1.28
C GLY A 63 -1.16 -1.11 0.13
N TRP A 64 -1.89 -0.11 0.63
CA TRP A 64 -2.48 -0.18 1.96
C TRP A 64 -3.71 -1.09 2.03
N CYS A 65 -4.47 -1.22 0.94
CA CYS A 65 -5.54 -2.22 0.86
C CYS A 65 -4.94 -3.62 0.93
N ALA A 66 -3.91 -3.90 0.11
CA ALA A 66 -3.19 -5.18 0.11
C ALA A 66 -2.57 -5.51 1.47
N VAL A 67 -2.04 -4.51 2.20
CA VAL A 67 -1.54 -4.71 3.57
C VAL A 67 -2.65 -5.17 4.50
N LEU A 68 -3.84 -4.56 4.46
CA LEU A 68 -4.97 -5.00 5.30
C LEU A 68 -5.49 -6.38 4.88
N GLU A 69 -5.54 -6.68 3.58
CA GLU A 69 -5.93 -7.99 3.06
C GLU A 69 -5.00 -9.11 3.50
N ALA A 70 -3.69 -8.84 3.58
CA ALA A 70 -2.71 -9.83 4.04
C ALA A 70 -2.71 -9.95 5.58
N ALA A 71 -2.68 -8.83 6.29
CA ALA A 71 -2.47 -8.82 7.74
C ALA A 71 -3.69 -9.29 8.54
N LEU A 72 -4.92 -8.99 8.08
CA LEU A 72 -6.12 -9.32 8.86
C LEU A 72 -6.37 -10.83 8.96
N PRO A 73 -6.32 -11.63 7.88
CA PRO A 73 -6.47 -13.08 7.98
C PRO A 73 -5.35 -13.75 8.77
N GLU A 74 -4.10 -13.25 8.63
CA GLU A 74 -2.96 -13.76 9.40
C GLU A 74 -3.18 -13.57 10.91
N ARG A 75 -3.60 -12.36 11.32
CA ARG A 75 -3.78 -12.05 12.75
C ARG A 75 -5.10 -12.56 13.31
N PHE A 76 -6.15 -12.61 12.50
CA PHE A 76 -7.52 -12.95 12.86
C PHE A 76 -8.06 -14.02 11.88
N PRO A 77 -7.59 -15.28 11.99
CA PRO A 77 -7.97 -16.36 11.07
C PRO A 77 -9.47 -16.68 11.10
N GLU A 78 -10.15 -16.42 12.23
CA GLU A 78 -11.60 -16.57 12.38
C GLU A 78 -12.41 -15.36 11.85
N GLY A 79 -11.74 -14.39 11.22
CA GLY A 79 -12.35 -13.19 10.66
C GLY A 79 -12.18 -11.96 11.56
N ALA A 80 -12.08 -10.80 10.91
CA ALA A 80 -11.79 -9.50 11.53
C ALA A 80 -13.03 -8.62 11.76
N ARG A 81 -14.15 -8.88 11.06
CA ARG A 81 -15.39 -8.10 11.13
C ARG A 81 -16.05 -8.21 12.50
N GLY A 82 -16.73 -7.15 12.94
CA GLY A 82 -17.42 -7.06 14.22
C GLY A 82 -16.50 -6.96 15.46
N ARG A 83 -15.17 -7.02 15.30
CA ARG A 83 -14.21 -6.98 16.42
C ARG A 83 -13.85 -5.57 16.90
N GLY A 84 -14.40 -4.54 16.26
CA GLY A 84 -14.10 -3.14 16.62
C GLY A 84 -12.64 -2.75 16.38
N LEU A 85 -12.00 -3.31 15.35
CA LEU A 85 -10.60 -3.05 15.03
C LEU A 85 -10.37 -1.61 14.63
N LYS A 86 -9.24 -1.05 15.08
CA LYS A 86 -8.86 0.33 14.79
C LYS A 86 -7.45 0.37 14.24
N VAL A 87 -7.25 1.06 13.13
CA VAL A 87 -5.93 1.31 12.54
C VAL A 87 -5.65 2.80 12.67
N ALA A 88 -4.57 3.14 13.37
CA ALA A 88 -4.11 4.51 13.51
C ALA A 88 -3.13 4.85 12.37
N SER A 89 -3.36 5.97 11.69
CA SER A 89 -2.45 6.51 10.68
C SER A 89 -2.23 8.01 10.86
N ASP A 90 -1.15 8.50 10.23
CA ASP A 90 -0.97 9.93 10.03
C ASP A 90 -1.93 10.46 8.93
N ASN A 91 -1.77 11.76 8.60
CA ASN A 91 -2.56 12.41 7.56
C ASN A 91 -1.92 12.28 6.15
N GLY A 92 -1.12 11.24 5.93
CA GLY A 92 -0.54 10.94 4.62
C GLY A 92 -1.61 10.80 3.54
N SER A 93 -1.34 11.33 2.35
CA SER A 93 -2.33 11.40 1.26
C SER A 93 -2.87 10.04 0.79
N ALA A 94 -2.09 8.96 0.99
CA ALA A 94 -2.53 7.60 0.71
C ALA A 94 -3.66 7.14 1.65
N PHE A 95 -3.54 7.44 2.96
CA PHE A 95 -4.55 7.13 3.97
C PHE A 95 -5.80 8.01 3.85
N LEU A 96 -5.66 9.20 3.28
CA LEU A 96 -6.77 10.11 2.97
C LEU A 96 -7.55 9.73 1.71
N SER A 97 -7.10 8.74 0.94
CA SER A 97 -7.78 8.36 -0.29
C SER A 97 -9.16 7.75 -0.01
N GLU A 98 -10.17 8.12 -0.80
CA GLU A 98 -11.52 7.58 -0.69
C GLU A 98 -11.55 6.06 -0.90
N HIS A 99 -10.68 5.56 -1.77
CA HIS A 99 -10.51 4.14 -2.04
C HIS A 99 -10.11 3.37 -0.77
N PHE A 100 -9.02 3.77 -0.12
CA PHE A 100 -8.56 3.13 1.12
C PHE A 100 -9.57 3.24 2.25
N GLN A 101 -10.21 4.41 2.40
CA GLN A 101 -11.24 4.61 3.42
C GLN A 101 -12.47 3.70 3.19
N THR A 102 -12.90 3.55 1.94
CA THR A 102 -14.02 2.65 1.57
C THR A 102 -13.64 1.19 1.81
N PHE A 103 -12.42 0.83 1.44
CA PHE A 103 -11.88 -0.51 1.66
C PHE A 103 -11.88 -0.90 3.14
N ALA A 104 -11.31 -0.05 4.01
CA ALA A 104 -11.29 -0.27 5.45
C ALA A 104 -12.71 -0.37 6.05
N ARG A 105 -13.66 0.48 5.61
CA ARG A 105 -15.06 0.41 6.04
C ARG A 105 -15.73 -0.92 5.67
N ASN A 106 -15.48 -1.46 4.49
CA ASN A 106 -16.02 -2.76 4.05
C ASN A 106 -15.45 -3.94 4.85
N LEU A 107 -14.32 -3.74 5.53
CA LEU A 107 -13.71 -4.68 6.47
C LEU A 107 -14.11 -4.41 7.93
N GLU A 108 -14.97 -3.41 8.18
CA GLU A 108 -15.35 -2.94 9.52
C GLU A 108 -14.16 -2.51 10.39
N VAL A 109 -13.11 -1.99 9.74
CA VAL A 109 -11.94 -1.42 10.39
C VAL A 109 -12.10 0.10 10.49
N GLU A 110 -12.04 0.62 11.71
CA GLU A 110 -12.08 2.06 11.97
C GLU A 110 -10.70 2.69 11.72
N LEU A 111 -10.63 3.68 10.83
CA LEU A 111 -9.40 4.46 10.61
C LEU A 111 -9.33 5.63 11.59
N LEU A 112 -8.42 5.52 12.56
CA LEU A 112 -8.10 6.59 13.49
C LEU A 112 -7.02 7.48 12.88
N ARG A 113 -7.23 8.80 12.96
CA ARG A 113 -6.25 9.78 12.47
C ARG A 113 -5.59 10.45 13.65
N THR A 114 -4.26 10.56 13.60
CA THR A 114 -3.54 11.40 14.55
C THR A 114 -3.99 12.85 14.38
N ARG A 115 -4.26 13.54 15.50
CA ARG A 115 -4.56 14.97 15.46
C ARG A 115 -3.39 15.72 14.83
N VAL A 116 -3.70 16.79 14.10
CA VAL A 116 -2.67 17.67 13.52
C VAL A 116 -1.79 18.21 14.65
N ARG A 117 -0.47 18.05 14.53
CA ARG A 117 0.55 18.39 15.56
C ARG A 117 0.48 17.54 16.84
N TYR A 118 0.08 16.27 16.74
CA TYR A 118 0.12 15.31 17.84
C TYR A 118 1.04 14.11 17.53
N PRO A 119 2.37 14.30 17.58
CA PRO A 119 3.35 13.27 17.21
C PRO A 119 3.30 12.04 18.13
N GLU A 120 2.83 12.18 19.38
CA GLU A 120 2.74 11.03 20.30
C GLU A 120 1.80 9.93 19.77
N GLY A 121 0.81 10.30 18.94
CA GLY A 121 -0.13 9.36 18.33
C GLY A 121 0.51 8.36 17.35
N ASN A 122 1.68 8.68 16.80
CA ASN A 122 2.42 7.80 15.89
C ASN A 122 3.73 7.27 16.49
N GLY A 123 4.01 7.59 17.77
CA GLY A 123 5.30 7.30 18.40
C GLY A 123 5.68 5.82 18.46
N ARG A 124 4.69 4.91 18.42
CA ARG A 124 4.94 3.45 18.32
C ARG A 124 5.50 3.07 16.95
N CYS A 125 4.86 3.54 15.88
CA CYS A 125 5.32 3.31 14.51
C CYS A 125 6.68 3.97 14.27
N GLU A 126 6.86 5.21 14.73
CA GLU A 126 8.14 5.92 14.61
C GLU A 126 9.28 5.20 15.35
N ARG A 127 9.01 4.68 16.54
CA ARG A 127 9.99 3.89 17.29
C ARG A 127 10.32 2.58 16.57
N LEU A 128 9.32 1.86 16.05
CA LEU A 128 9.54 0.65 15.24
C LEU A 128 10.42 0.95 14.02
N ILE A 129 10.07 1.98 13.24
CA ILE A 129 10.83 2.37 12.04
C ILE A 129 12.27 2.73 12.41
N ARG A 130 12.48 3.42 13.53
CA ARG A 130 13.82 3.72 14.03
C ARG A 130 14.60 2.46 14.35
N THR A 131 14.01 1.51 15.09
CA THR A 131 14.66 0.24 15.42
C THR A 131 15.07 -0.52 14.15
N ILE A 132 14.17 -0.64 13.17
CA ILE A 132 14.47 -1.32 11.90
C ILE A 132 15.64 -0.63 11.18
N LYS A 133 15.66 0.71 11.18
CA LYS A 133 16.75 1.46 10.55
C LYS A 133 18.09 1.21 11.23
N GLU A 134 18.12 1.38 12.55
CA GLU A 134 19.34 1.31 13.35
C GLU A 134 19.93 -0.10 13.42
N GLU A 135 19.09 -1.13 13.43
CA GLU A 135 19.52 -2.49 13.70
C GLU A 135 19.56 -3.42 12.48
N GLU A 136 18.87 -3.07 11.39
CA GLU A 136 18.86 -3.87 10.16
C GLU A 136 19.34 -3.04 8.98
N ILE A 137 18.67 -1.93 8.64
CA ILE A 137 18.95 -1.23 7.37
C ILE A 137 20.34 -0.56 7.36
N TRP A 138 20.77 0.06 8.46
CA TRP A 138 22.06 0.78 8.50
C TRP A 138 23.27 -0.13 8.69
N LEU A 139 23.06 -1.36 9.15
CA LEU A 139 24.14 -2.32 9.41
C LEU A 139 24.39 -3.27 8.23
N ASN A 140 23.48 -3.29 7.23
CA ASN A 140 23.53 -4.21 6.12
C ASN A 140 23.54 -3.47 4.77
N GLU A 141 24.22 -4.06 3.78
CA GLU A 141 24.07 -3.69 2.37
C GLU A 141 23.27 -4.77 1.66
N TYR A 142 22.40 -4.37 0.73
CA TYR A 142 21.56 -5.30 -0.03
C TYR A 142 21.93 -5.22 -1.51
N ALA A 143 22.22 -6.35 -2.13
CA ALA A 143 22.50 -6.43 -3.56
C ALA A 143 21.21 -6.30 -4.40
N THR A 144 20.07 -6.73 -3.85
CA THR A 144 18.76 -6.65 -4.53
C THR A 144 17.62 -6.25 -3.60
N LEU A 145 16.51 -5.78 -4.17
CA LEU A 145 15.29 -5.51 -3.41
C LEU A 145 14.66 -6.77 -2.80
N ASP A 146 14.81 -7.92 -3.46
CA ASP A 146 14.26 -9.18 -2.95
C ASP A 146 15.07 -9.70 -1.76
N GLU A 147 16.38 -9.52 -1.78
CA GLU A 147 17.24 -9.75 -0.62
C GLU A 147 16.84 -8.83 0.55
N ALA A 148 16.66 -7.53 0.30
CA ALA A 148 16.20 -6.60 1.33
C ALA A 148 14.86 -7.02 1.94
N ARG A 149 13.90 -7.49 1.11
CA ARG A 149 12.61 -8.00 1.58
C ARG A 149 12.76 -9.25 2.44
N ALA A 150 13.60 -10.20 2.03
CA ALA A 150 13.84 -11.43 2.77
C ALA A 150 14.46 -11.14 4.15
N ARG A 151 15.50 -10.30 4.19
CA ARG A 151 16.19 -9.91 5.42
C ARG A 151 15.28 -9.13 6.36
N LEU A 152 14.48 -8.19 5.84
CA LEU A 152 13.46 -7.51 6.64
C LEU A 152 12.41 -8.49 7.17
N GLY A 153 12.02 -9.49 6.39
CA GLY A 153 11.13 -10.57 6.83
C GLY A 153 11.70 -11.34 8.04
N GLU A 154 12.96 -11.78 7.94
CA GLU A 154 13.69 -12.43 9.04
C GLU A 154 13.76 -11.53 10.28
N PHE A 155 14.08 -10.25 10.09
CA PHE A 155 14.11 -9.27 11.18
C PHE A 155 12.75 -9.13 11.87
N PHE A 156 11.65 -9.06 11.11
CA PHE A 156 10.31 -8.97 11.70
C PHE A 156 9.90 -10.23 12.46
N GLU A 157 10.31 -11.42 12.00
CA GLU A 157 10.08 -12.65 12.75
C GLU A 157 10.86 -12.65 14.07
N PHE A 158 12.16 -12.31 14.05
CA PHE A 158 12.94 -12.11 15.28
C PHE A 158 12.31 -11.06 16.20
N TYR A 159 11.95 -9.90 15.67
CA TYR A 159 11.36 -8.80 16.42
C TYR A 159 10.05 -9.22 17.12
N ASN A 160 9.21 -9.99 16.44
CA ASN A 160 7.92 -10.40 16.97
C ASN A 160 7.97 -11.64 17.87
N ALA A 161 8.90 -12.57 17.62
CA ALA A 161 8.95 -13.86 18.33
C ALA A 161 9.98 -13.89 19.47
N GLU A 162 11.06 -13.12 19.39
CA GLU A 162 12.22 -13.28 20.29
C GLU A 162 12.62 -11.99 21.00
N ARG A 163 12.45 -10.83 20.36
CA ARG A 163 12.90 -9.56 20.92
C ARG A 163 12.12 -9.18 22.17
N ILE A 164 12.81 -9.05 23.29
CA ILE A 164 12.22 -8.60 24.55
C ILE A 164 11.99 -7.08 24.57
N HIS A 165 10.80 -6.67 25.01
CA HIS A 165 10.45 -5.26 25.17
C HIS A 165 10.15 -4.94 26.64
N SER A 166 10.87 -3.97 27.21
CA SER A 166 10.60 -3.50 28.58
C SER A 166 9.17 -2.99 28.75
N ALA A 167 8.60 -2.36 27.71
CA ALA A 167 7.21 -1.91 27.69
C ALA A 167 6.18 -3.07 27.72
N LEU A 168 6.60 -4.30 27.43
CA LEU A 168 5.80 -5.52 27.49
C LEU A 168 6.20 -6.41 28.68
N GLY A 169 6.87 -5.86 29.70
CA GLY A 169 7.33 -6.65 30.84
C GLY A 169 8.44 -7.64 30.51
N TYR A 170 9.31 -7.28 29.56
CA TYR A 170 10.38 -8.13 29.02
C TYR A 170 9.88 -9.36 28.25
N ALA A 171 8.67 -9.29 27.70
CA ALA A 171 8.15 -10.26 26.74
C ALA A 171 8.34 -9.81 25.28
N SER A 172 8.22 -10.77 24.37
CA SER A 172 8.08 -10.56 22.92
C SER A 172 6.69 -10.01 22.55
N PRO A 173 6.53 -9.40 21.36
CA PRO A 173 5.21 -8.96 20.88
C PRO A 173 4.19 -10.07 20.62
N ARG A 174 4.63 -11.27 20.22
CA ARG A 174 3.80 -12.48 20.10
C ARG A 174 3.84 -13.32 21.38
#